data_AF-A0A8T3XRV5-F1
#
_entry.id   AF-A0A8T3XRV5-F1
#
_cell.length_a   1.000
_cell.length_b   1.000
_cell.length_c   1.000
_cell.angle_alpha   90.00
_cell.angle_beta   90.00
_cell.angle_gamma   90.00
#
_symmetry.space_group_name_H-M   'P 1'
#
loop_
_entity.id
_entity.type
_entity.pdbx_description
1 polymer ?
#
loop_
_entity_poly.entity_id
_entity_poly.type
_entity_poly.pdbx_seq_one_letter_code
_entity_poly.pdbx_strand_id
1 'polypeptide(L)'
;MLPNRCSVKEKGKNCVNPPEFIISVGTGNDEYMVGVTCQRHKDTISQKLNILQNENKIPKGKVKFTSIKAVGTECIRSDPDKLIQL
;
A
#
# COMPACT_ATOMS: atom_id res chain seq x y z
N MET A 1 -8.15 -4.65 5.83
CA MET A 1 -8.62 -3.52 4.99
C MET A 1 -7.42 -2.66 4.62
N LEU A 2 -7.35 -2.12 3.41
CA LEU A 2 -6.31 -1.16 3.01
C LEU A 2 -6.53 0.17 3.75
N PRO A 3 -5.46 0.94 4.04
CA PRO A 3 -5.60 2.23 4.69
C PRO A 3 -6.30 3.23 3.76
N ASN A 4 -7.05 4.17 4.34
CA ASN A 4 -7.80 5.18 3.58
C ASN A 4 -6.90 6.30 3.01
N ARG A 5 -5.60 6.30 3.31
CA ARG A 5 -4.66 7.35 2.93
C ARG A 5 -3.35 6.76 2.43
N CYS A 6 -2.71 7.51 1.53
CA CYS A 6 -1.35 7.27 1.08
C CYS A 6 -0.35 7.23 2.26
N SER A 7 0.65 6.36 2.18
CA SER A 7 1.62 6.13 3.28
C SER A 7 2.69 7.22 3.40
N VAL A 8 2.62 8.28 2.59
CA VAL A 8 3.66 9.33 2.50
C VAL A 8 3.39 10.48 3.44
N LYS A 9 4.45 10.93 4.10
CA LYS A 9 4.49 12.22 4.80
C LYS A 9 5.30 13.21 3.97
N GLU A 10 4.67 14.32 3.58
CA GLU A 10 5.34 15.43 2.89
C GLU A 10 5.41 16.62 3.87
N LYS A 11 6.61 17.14 4.13
CA LYS A 11 6.84 18.26 5.07
C LYS A 11 6.20 18.05 6.46
N GLY A 12 6.28 16.82 6.98
CA GLY A 12 5.72 16.44 8.27
C GLY A 12 4.20 16.22 8.31
N LYS A 13 3.49 16.49 7.21
CA LYS A 13 2.04 16.26 7.11
C LYS A 13 1.76 14.96 6.38
N ASN A 14 0.82 14.18 6.91
CA ASN A 14 0.33 12.99 6.23
C ASN A 14 -0.38 13.38 4.93
N CYS A 15 -0.09 12.65 3.85
CA CYS A 15 -0.89 12.77 2.64
C CYS A 15 -2.35 12.42 2.94
N VAL A 16 -3.27 13.26 2.45
CA VAL A 16 -4.72 13.07 2.61
C VAL A 16 -5.35 12.34 1.43
N ASN A 17 -4.59 12.11 0.35
CA ASN A 17 -5.11 11.46 -0.83
C ASN A 17 -5.30 9.96 -0.58
N PRO A 18 -6.36 9.37 -1.14
CA PRO A 18 -6.54 7.92 -1.11
C PRO A 18 -5.39 7.22 -1.84
N PRO A 19 -5.02 6.00 -1.45
CA PRO A 19 -4.04 5.22 -2.18
C PRO A 19 -4.64 4.71 -3.50
N GLU A 20 -3.83 4.78 -4.55
CA GLU A 20 -4.16 4.29 -5.90
C GLU A 20 -3.30 3.08 -6.28
N PHE A 21 -2.16 2.89 -5.60
CA PHE A 21 -1.22 1.82 -5.88
C PHE A 21 -0.78 1.10 -4.61
N ILE A 22 -0.66 -0.23 -4.70
CA ILE A 22 0.12 -1.06 -3.78
C ILE A 22 1.56 -1.08 -4.26
N ILE A 23 2.48 -0.94 -3.32
CA ILE A 23 3.91 -1.01 -3.53
C ILE A 23 4.39 -2.34 -3.00
N SER A 24 5.09 -3.07 -3.84
CA SER A 24 5.78 -4.29 -3.46
C SER A 24 7.21 -4.32 -3.99
N VAL A 25 8.04 -5.13 -3.35
CA VAL A 25 9.40 -5.42 -3.79
C VAL A 25 9.51 -6.91 -4.05
N GLY A 26 9.78 -7.27 -5.31
CA GLY A 26 10.05 -8.65 -5.71
C GLY A 26 11.53 -8.97 -5.56
N THR A 27 11.86 -10.02 -4.81
CA THR A 27 13.22 -10.51 -4.62
C THR A 27 13.26 -12.04 -4.79
N GLY A 28 14.03 -12.51 -5.76
CA GLY A 28 13.98 -13.92 -6.17
C GLY A 28 12.56 -14.33 -6.59
N ASN A 29 12.01 -15.32 -5.89
CA ASN A 29 10.65 -15.82 -6.09
C ASN A 29 9.62 -15.24 -5.11
N ASP A 30 10.04 -14.37 -4.19
CA ASP A 30 9.19 -13.76 -3.17
C ASP A 30 8.80 -12.33 -3.54
N GLU A 31 7.64 -11.89 -3.05
CA GLU A 31 7.15 -10.52 -3.22
C GLU A 31 6.64 -9.97 -1.89
N TYR A 32 7.23 -8.85 -1.46
CA TYR A 32 6.95 -8.23 -0.18
C TYR A 32 6.19 -6.93 -0.37
N MET A 33 4.98 -6.83 0.19
CA MET A 33 4.24 -5.57 0.23
C MET A 33 4.91 -4.60 1.20
N VAL A 34 5.26 -3.41 0.72
CA VAL A 34 5.98 -2.39 1.50
C VAL A 34 5.08 -1.22 1.89
N GLY A 35 4.00 -0.98 1.14
CA GLY A 35 3.04 0.05 1.49
C GLY A 35 2.08 0.38 0.36
N VAL A 36 1.39 1.52 0.49
CA VAL A 36 0.48 2.05 -0.53
C VAL A 36 0.73 3.53 -0.81
N THR A 37 0.46 3.97 -2.04
CA THR A 37 0.68 5.36 -2.46
C THR A 37 -0.39 5.87 -3.42
N CYS A 38 -0.49 7.19 -3.52
CA CYS A 38 -1.25 7.88 -4.55
C CYS A 38 -0.34 8.20 -5.75
N GLN A 39 -0.95 8.51 -6.89
CA GLN A 39 -0.26 8.83 -8.14
C GLN A 39 0.75 9.98 -7.96
N ARG A 40 0.37 11.01 -7.20
CA ARG A 40 1.22 12.19 -6.94
C ARG A 40 2.55 11.85 -6.26
N HIS A 41 2.59 10.83 -5.39
CA HIS A 41 3.79 10.49 -4.63
C HIS A 41 4.51 9.25 -5.15
N LYS A 42 4.17 8.78 -6.35
CA LYS A 42 4.75 7.57 -6.96
C LYS A 42 6.26 7.71 -7.17
N ASP A 43 6.71 8.79 -7.80
CA ASP A 43 8.13 9.03 -8.09
C ASP A 43 8.95 9.26 -6.82
N THR A 44 8.43 10.06 -5.88
CA THR A 44 9.08 10.34 -4.59
C THR A 44 9.31 9.06 -3.78
N ILE A 45 8.30 8.17 -3.73
CA ILE A 45 8.46 6.87 -3.07
C ILE A 45 9.47 6.00 -3.82
N SER A 46 9.40 5.94 -5.14
CA SER A 46 10.30 5.10 -5.94
C SER A 46 11.77 5.44 -5.64
N GLN A 47 12.09 6.74 -5.61
CA GLN A 47 13.41 7.22 -5.19
C GLN A 47 13.75 6.84 -3.75
N LYS A 48 12.81 7.00 -2.82
CA LYS A 48 13.04 6.66 -1.42
C LYS A 48 13.27 5.16 -1.21
N LEU A 49 12.55 4.30 -1.92
CA LEU A 49 12.72 2.86 -1.87
C LEU A 49 14.08 2.44 -2.43
N ASN A 50 14.54 3.05 -3.52
CA ASN A 50 15.89 2.80 -4.04
C ASN A 50 16.97 3.13 -3.00
N ILE A 51 16.84 4.27 -2.30
CA ILE A 51 17.75 4.62 -1.21
C ILE A 51 17.70 3.56 -0.10
N LEU A 52 16.50 3.15 0.32
CA LEU A 52 16.34 2.15 1.39
C LEU A 52 16.88 0.76 1.01
N GLN A 53 16.78 0.37 -0.27
CA GLN A 53 17.42 -0.86 -0.78
C GLN A 53 18.94 -0.76 -0.75
N ASN A 54 19.50 0.40 -1.12
CA ASN A 54 20.95 0.64 -1.07
C ASN A 54 21.48 0.66 0.37
N GLU A 55 20.70 1.17 1.32
CA GLU A 55 20.97 1.13 2.76
C GLU A 55 20.74 -0.26 3.38
N ASN A 56 20.30 -1.25 2.61
CA ASN A 56 19.93 -2.60 3.06
C ASN A 56 18.85 -2.62 4.17
N LYS A 57 17.98 -1.59 4.23
CA LYS A 57 16.85 -1.52 5.18
C LYS A 57 15.62 -2.28 4.68
N ILE A 58 15.52 -2.48 3.37
CA ILE A 58 14.50 -3.31 2.72
C ILE A 58 15.19 -4.26 1.73
N PRO A 59 14.57 -5.39 1.38
CA PRO A 59 15.15 -6.36 0.45
C PRO A 59 15.52 -5.72 -0.88
N LYS A 60 16.67 -6.11 -1.45
CA LYS A 60 17.05 -5.70 -2.81
C LYS A 60 16.17 -6.44 -3.81
N GLY A 61 15.56 -5.69 -4.72
CA GLY A 61 14.58 -6.24 -5.63
C GLY A 61 13.90 -5.22 -6.52
N LYS A 62 13.11 -5.71 -7.46
CA LYS A 62 12.35 -4.84 -8.37
C LYS A 62 11.14 -4.28 -7.64
N VAL A 63 11.07 -2.95 -7.54
CA VAL A 63 9.88 -2.24 -7.04
C VAL A 63 8.76 -2.37 -8.08
N LYS A 64 7.59 -2.85 -7.64
CA LYS A 64 6.37 -2.93 -8.45
C LYS A 64 5.31 -1.99 -7.87
N PHE A 65 4.54 -1.39 -8.78
CA PHE A 65 3.38 -0.58 -8.45
C PHE A 65 2.15 -1.20 -9.10
N THR A 66 1.26 -1.74 -8.28
CA THR A 66 0.04 -2.41 -8.74
C THR A 66 -1.16 -1.52 -8.43
N SER A 67 -2.00 -1.22 -9.42
CA SER A 67 -3.19 -0.39 -9.18
C SER A 67 -4.17 -1.10 -8.26
N ILE A 68 -4.73 -0.36 -7.31
CA ILE A 68 -5.74 -0.86 -6.39
C ILE A 68 -7.07 -0.95 -7.13
N LYS A 69 -7.68 -2.13 -7.11
CA LYS A 69 -9.06 -2.35 -7.51
C LYS A 69 -9.85 -2.72 -6.27
N ALA A 70 -10.72 -1.82 -5.81
CA ALA A 70 -11.58 -2.11 -4.68
C ALA A 70 -12.64 -3.14 -5.11
N VAL A 71 -12.69 -4.26 -4.40
CA VAL A 71 -13.76 -5.25 -4.53
C VAL A 71 -14.51 -5.25 -3.21
N GLY A 72 -15.78 -4.87 -3.25
CA GLY A 72 -16.70 -5.06 -2.13
C GLY A 72 -16.92 -6.55 -1.97
N THR A 73 -16.53 -7.08 -0.82
CA THR A 73 -16.92 -8.43 -0.41
C THR A 73 -17.99 -8.27 0.64
N GLU A 74 -19.01 -9.14 0.62
CA GLU A 74 -19.99 -9.24 1.70
C GLU A 74 -19.35 -9.90 2.92
N CYS A 75 -18.22 -9.34 3.39
CA CYS A 75 -17.62 -9.71 4.66
C CYS A 75 -18.59 -9.28 5.77
N ILE A 76 -19.52 -10.16 6.11
CA ILE A 76 -20.36 -10.03 7.28
C ILE A 76 -19.40 -10.04 8.48
N ARG A 77 -19.29 -8.91 9.19
CA ARG A 77 -18.83 -8.99 10.58
C ARG A 77 -19.86 -9.87 11.27
N SER A 78 -19.48 -11.08 11.70
CA SER A 78 -20.24 -11.80 12.72
C SER A 78 -20.18 -11.01 14.03
N ASP A 79 -20.82 -9.85 14.03
CA ASP A 79 -21.39 -9.27 15.23
C ASP A 79 -22.60 -10.18 15.52
N PRO A 80 -22.59 -10.97 16.61
CA PRO A 80 -23.67 -11.92 16.90
C PRO A 80 -25.05 -11.27 17.00
N ASP A 81 -25.12 -9.95 17.17
CA ASP A 81 -26.34 -9.15 17.33
C ASP A 81 -26.83 -8.46 16.04
N LYS A 82 -26.18 -8.66 14.88
CA LYS A 82 -26.68 -8.17 13.60
C LYS A 82 -26.88 -9.31 12.61
N LEU A 83 -28.02 -9.98 12.75
CA LEU A 83 -28.57 -10.84 11.71
C LEU A 83 -29.06 -9.96 10.55
N ILE A 84 -28.66 -10.34 9.34
CA ILE A 84 -29.21 -9.79 8.10
C ILE A 84 -30.64 -10.32 7.97
N GLN A 85 -31.62 -9.43 7.82
CA GLN A 85 -32.97 -9.78 7.38
C GLN A 85 -33.02 -9.71 5.85
N LEU A 86 -33.53 -10.77 5.23
CA LEU A 86 -33.82 -10.90 3.80
C LEU A 86 -35.09 -10.14 3.42
#